data_AF-A0A7K1LN25-F1
#
_entry.id   AF-A0A7K1LN25-F1
#
_cell.length_a   1.000
_cell.length_b   1.000
_cell.length_c   1.000
_cell.angle_alpha   90.00
_cell.angle_beta   90.00
_cell.angle_gamma   90.00
#
_symmetry.space_group_name_H-M   'P 1'
#
loop_
_entity.id
_entity.type
_entity.pdbx_description
1 polymer ?
#
loop_
_entity_poly.entity_id
_entity_poly.type
_entity_poly.pdbx_seq_one_letter_code
_entity_poly.pdbx_strand_id
1 'polypeptide(L)'
;MKKSTALHLVNSEFSSAELNHRNTSFSNLIGGKLRWWMNIKLDRFRETINIILVDKEEIFWLQIPANTFTDIESNFKIWEAKNAVDIHISADRNDRYMKDIASGGFLIDFKSFVKERIAIPAEYIQEESTESNKPIRRRASVNLPKIGQKILLHNQSNISYKSLFEKYLEGATRITIQDPYIRYHHQFENLVEFCQILEDVKQDNADLHFELVTWNSEEFKDNSREYLKSLKDSLNESGINFTYKFEDKHDRFIQTDTGWKIILGRGLDIFHKVNSKISLAHRDQTKRRCKACEITYLRV
;
A
#
# COMPACT_ATOMS: atom_id res chain seq x y z
N MET A 1 13.02 -4.86 -7.98
CA MET A 1 14.24 -5.57 -7.53
C MET A 1 14.48 -5.40 -6.02
N LYS A 2 15.10 -6.38 -5.32
CA LYS A 2 15.53 -6.25 -3.91
C LYS A 2 16.92 -5.60 -3.78
N LYS A 3 17.19 -4.93 -2.65
CA LYS A 3 18.50 -4.30 -2.36
C LYS A 3 19.68 -5.24 -2.51
N SER A 4 19.59 -6.45 -1.97
CA SER A 4 20.68 -7.46 -2.05
C SER A 4 21.02 -7.82 -3.50
N THR A 5 20.02 -7.96 -4.36
CA THR A 5 20.20 -8.25 -5.79
C THR A 5 20.85 -7.07 -6.50
N ALA A 6 20.37 -5.86 -6.24
CA ALA A 6 20.95 -4.66 -6.86
C ALA A 6 22.42 -4.46 -6.45
N LEU A 7 22.74 -4.66 -5.17
CA LEU A 7 24.12 -4.62 -4.67
C LEU A 7 25.01 -5.67 -5.33
N HIS A 8 24.50 -6.91 -5.46
CA HIS A 8 25.24 -7.98 -6.13
C HIS A 8 25.56 -7.61 -7.58
N LEU A 9 24.55 -7.16 -8.35
CA LEU A 9 24.74 -6.76 -9.75
C LEU A 9 25.76 -5.63 -9.91
N VAL A 10 25.70 -4.62 -9.03
CA VAL A 10 26.64 -3.50 -9.09
C VAL A 10 28.06 -3.93 -8.73
N ASN A 11 28.22 -4.73 -7.68
CA ASN A 11 29.56 -5.21 -7.28
C ASN A 11 30.14 -6.24 -8.24
N SER A 12 29.31 -7.04 -8.92
CA SER A 12 29.78 -8.01 -9.91
C SER A 12 30.26 -7.33 -11.18
N GLU A 13 29.61 -6.23 -11.58
CA GLU A 13 30.02 -5.43 -12.74
C GLU A 13 31.22 -4.53 -12.40
N PHE A 14 31.23 -3.97 -11.19
CA PHE A 14 32.23 -3.02 -10.73
C PHE A 14 32.88 -3.48 -9.43
N SER A 15 33.97 -4.26 -9.53
CA SER A 15 34.72 -4.78 -8.38
C SER A 15 35.24 -3.68 -7.42
N SER A 16 35.36 -2.43 -7.89
CA SER A 16 35.79 -1.27 -7.10
C SER A 16 34.66 -0.61 -6.28
N ALA A 17 33.42 -1.09 -6.38
CA ALA A 17 32.27 -0.45 -5.76
C ALA A 17 32.14 -0.74 -4.26
N GLU A 18 32.56 -1.93 -3.80
CA GLU A 18 32.52 -2.38 -2.39
C GLU A 18 31.20 -2.05 -1.65
N LEU A 19 30.08 -2.10 -2.37
CA LEU A 19 28.77 -1.71 -1.84
C LEU A 19 28.19 -2.81 -0.96
N ASN A 20 27.60 -2.43 0.17
CA ASN A 20 26.97 -3.34 1.12
C ASN A 20 25.75 -2.70 1.78
N HIS A 21 25.06 -3.47 2.61
CA HIS A 21 23.83 -3.01 3.25
C HIS A 21 24.03 -1.79 4.17
N ARG A 22 25.23 -1.59 4.73
CA ARG A 22 25.57 -0.51 5.67
C ARG A 22 25.98 0.78 4.97
N ASN A 23 26.77 0.70 3.89
CA ASN A 23 27.31 1.88 3.22
C ASN A 23 26.43 2.41 2.07
N THR A 24 25.30 1.76 1.77
CA THR A 24 24.46 2.06 0.61
C THR A 24 23.02 2.37 1.01
N SER A 25 22.49 3.50 0.56
CA SER A 25 21.05 3.81 0.58
C SER A 25 20.39 3.20 -0.66
N PHE A 26 19.14 2.76 -0.55
CA PHE A 26 18.47 2.03 -1.63
C PHE A 26 17.02 2.46 -1.77
N SER A 27 16.59 2.66 -3.01
CA SER A 27 15.18 2.80 -3.35
C SER A 27 14.91 2.15 -4.70
N ASN A 28 13.78 1.47 -4.81
CA ASN A 28 13.28 0.87 -6.04
C ASN A 28 11.93 1.51 -6.37
N LEU A 29 11.59 1.67 -7.65
CA LEU A 29 10.23 2.01 -8.04
C LEU A 29 9.30 0.86 -7.67
N ILE A 30 8.21 1.19 -6.99
CA ILE A 30 7.19 0.22 -6.57
C ILE A 30 5.81 0.77 -6.95
N GLY A 31 5.05 0.00 -7.72
CA GLY A 31 3.60 0.16 -7.86
C GLY A 31 3.15 1.50 -8.48
N GLY A 32 3.73 1.88 -9.61
CA GLY A 32 3.28 3.04 -10.41
C GLY A 32 3.59 4.43 -9.82
N LYS A 33 4.24 4.51 -8.65
CA LYS A 33 4.75 5.78 -8.13
C LYS A 33 6.05 6.13 -8.85
N LEU A 34 6.04 7.22 -9.62
CA LEU A 34 7.20 7.75 -10.34
C LEU A 34 8.14 8.52 -9.39
N ARG A 35 8.53 7.92 -8.26
CA ARG A 35 9.51 8.50 -7.34
C ARG A 35 10.28 7.45 -6.55
N TRP A 36 11.57 7.69 -6.37
CA TRP A 36 12.39 7.01 -5.38
C TRP A 36 12.32 7.76 -4.05
N TRP A 37 12.20 7.03 -2.94
CA TRP A 37 12.07 7.63 -1.62
C TRP A 37 12.99 6.93 -0.62
N MET A 38 13.74 7.72 0.15
CA MET A 38 14.62 7.22 1.19
C MET A 38 14.89 8.27 2.27
N ASN A 39 15.36 7.80 3.42
CA ASN A 39 15.86 8.66 4.49
C ASN A 39 17.36 8.48 4.63
N ILE A 40 18.12 9.58 4.71
CA ILE A 40 19.57 9.56 4.93
C ILE A 40 19.88 10.34 6.21
N LYS A 41 20.55 9.72 7.18
CA LYS A 41 20.91 10.36 8.45
C LYS A 41 21.86 11.55 8.22
N LEU A 42 21.75 12.60 9.02
CA LEU A 42 22.52 13.84 8.82
C LEU A 42 24.03 13.62 8.90
N ASP A 43 24.49 12.74 9.79
CA ASP A 43 25.89 12.36 9.96
C ASP A 43 26.51 11.75 8.71
N ARG A 44 25.72 11.03 7.91
CA ARG A 44 26.17 10.38 6.66
C ARG A 44 26.61 11.37 5.58
N PHE A 45 26.22 12.64 5.64
CA PHE A 45 26.64 13.67 4.68
C PHE A 45 28.10 14.11 4.87
N ARG A 46 28.75 13.71 5.96
CA ARG A 46 30.19 13.89 6.20
C ARG A 46 31.06 12.86 5.50
N GLU A 47 30.44 11.80 4.99
CA GLU A 47 31.09 10.70 4.27
C GLU A 47 30.55 10.64 2.84
N THR A 48 31.23 9.90 1.98
CA THR A 48 30.70 9.60 0.65
C THR A 48 29.43 8.76 0.77
N ILE A 49 28.33 9.24 0.19
CA ILE A 49 27.05 8.54 0.20
C ILE A 49 26.89 7.78 -1.11
N ASN A 50 26.72 6.46 -1.00
CA ASN A 50 26.29 5.63 -2.12
C ASN A 50 24.77 5.46 -2.10
N ILE A 51 24.12 5.73 -3.23
CA ILE A 51 22.70 5.53 -3.41
C ILE A 51 22.48 4.62 -4.60
N ILE A 52 21.63 3.61 -4.43
CA ILE A 52 21.19 2.73 -5.51
C ILE A 52 19.72 2.99 -5.78
N LEU A 53 19.44 3.51 -6.98
CA LEU A 53 18.10 3.71 -7.50
C LEU A 53 17.82 2.64 -8.54
N VAL A 54 16.67 1.99 -8.44
CA VAL A 54 16.27 0.95 -9.41
C VAL A 54 15.00 1.39 -10.13
N ASP A 55 15.08 1.46 -11.46
CA ASP A 55 13.96 1.60 -12.40
C ASP A 55 13.58 0.20 -12.95
N LYS A 56 12.67 0.13 -13.93
CA LYS A 56 12.24 -1.14 -14.56
C LYS A 56 13.36 -1.86 -15.29
N GLU A 57 14.22 -1.10 -15.97
CA GLU A 57 15.24 -1.64 -16.88
C GLU A 57 16.66 -1.32 -16.43
N GLU A 58 16.84 -0.39 -15.48
CA GLU A 58 18.15 0.16 -15.14
C GLU A 58 18.34 0.29 -13.63
N ILE A 59 19.58 0.07 -13.20
CA ILE A 59 20.09 0.43 -11.88
C ILE A 59 20.97 1.66 -12.04
N PHE A 60 20.73 2.69 -11.24
CA PHE A 60 21.58 3.86 -11.14
C PHE A 60 22.37 3.78 -9.83
N TRP A 61 23.69 3.76 -9.93
CA TRP A 61 24.57 3.97 -8.80
C TRP A 61 24.96 5.44 -8.74
N LEU A 62 24.46 6.13 -7.72
CA LEU A 62 24.81 7.51 -7.43
C LEU A 62 25.86 7.54 -6.32
N GLN A 63 26.82 8.45 -6.45
CA GLN A 63 27.84 8.71 -5.45
C GLN A 63 27.91 10.21 -5.16
N ILE A 64 27.50 10.60 -3.97
CA ILE A 64 27.59 11.98 -3.49
C ILE A 64 28.87 12.08 -2.66
N PRO A 65 29.87 12.88 -3.07
CA PRO A 65 31.10 13.06 -2.30
C PRO A 65 30.83 13.60 -0.89
N ALA A 66 31.68 13.20 0.06
CA ALA A 66 31.67 13.74 1.41
C ALA A 66 31.64 15.27 1.40
N ASN A 67 30.80 15.88 2.25
CA ASN A 67 30.68 17.32 2.42
C ASN A 67 30.24 18.09 1.15
N THR A 68 29.60 17.42 0.18
CA THR A 68 28.96 18.10 -0.96
C THR A 68 27.87 19.07 -0.50
N PHE A 69 27.14 18.69 0.54
CA PHE A 69 26.09 19.50 1.15
C PHE A 69 26.48 19.86 2.58
N THR A 70 27.23 20.94 2.73
CA THR A 70 27.67 21.45 4.05
C THR A 70 26.54 22.12 4.81
N ASP A 71 25.63 22.80 4.10
CA ASP A 71 24.40 23.36 4.65
C ASP A 71 23.19 22.50 4.25
N ILE A 72 22.95 21.45 5.02
CA ILE A 72 21.93 20.44 4.69
C ILE A 72 20.52 21.04 4.78
N GLU A 73 20.27 21.96 5.72
CA GLU A 73 18.93 22.53 5.95
C GLU A 73 18.49 23.44 4.79
N SER A 74 19.45 24.16 4.20
CA SER A 74 19.26 25.00 3.00
C SER A 74 19.18 24.20 1.70
N ASN A 75 19.31 22.87 1.76
CA ASN A 75 19.39 22.01 0.58
C ASN A 75 18.29 20.96 0.57
N PHE A 76 17.91 20.46 1.75
CA PHE A 76 16.95 19.39 1.87
C PHE A 76 15.97 19.57 3.02
N LYS A 77 14.84 18.88 2.89
CA LYS A 77 13.89 18.73 3.99
C LYS A 77 14.45 17.80 5.07
N ILE A 78 14.52 18.32 6.29
CA ILE A 78 14.89 17.53 7.46
C ILE A 78 13.64 16.94 8.11
N TRP A 79 13.70 15.64 8.38
CA TRP A 79 12.77 14.96 9.27
C TRP A 79 13.35 14.96 10.68
N GLU A 80 13.02 16.00 11.46
CA GLU A 80 13.56 16.25 12.81
C GLU A 80 13.46 15.01 13.71
N ALA A 81 12.27 14.39 13.81
CA ALA A 81 12.05 13.21 14.64
C ALA A 81 12.94 12.01 14.30
N LYS A 82 13.48 11.95 13.08
CA LYS A 82 14.39 10.88 12.64
C LYS A 82 15.83 11.33 12.52
N ASN A 83 16.15 12.60 12.75
CA ASN A 83 17.46 13.18 12.52
C ASN A 83 18.04 12.77 11.14
N ALA A 84 17.21 12.94 10.10
CA ALA A 84 17.51 12.46 8.76
C ALA A 84 16.94 13.40 7.70
N VAL A 85 17.59 13.45 6.55
CA VAL A 85 17.06 14.05 5.33
C VAL A 85 16.02 13.12 4.71
N ASP A 86 14.85 13.66 4.39
CA ASP A 86 13.78 12.98 3.65
C ASP A 86 13.90 13.28 2.15
N ILE A 87 14.42 12.32 1.38
CA ILE A 87 14.72 12.51 -0.04
C ILE A 87 13.64 11.85 -0.90
N HIS A 88 13.04 12.62 -1.81
CA HIS A 88 12.08 12.12 -2.81
C HIS A 88 12.61 12.48 -4.20
N ILE A 89 13.19 11.52 -4.92
CA ILE A 89 13.73 11.76 -6.25
C ILE A 89 12.67 11.40 -7.30
N SER A 90 12.29 12.33 -8.17
CA SER A 90 11.33 12.04 -9.26
C SER A 90 11.92 11.02 -10.25
N ALA A 91 11.13 10.02 -10.59
CA ALA A 91 11.41 9.08 -11.68
C ALA A 91 10.57 9.35 -12.93
N ASP A 92 9.79 10.44 -12.95
CA ASP A 92 9.06 10.86 -14.12
C ASP A 92 10.01 11.49 -15.14
N ARG A 93 10.21 10.80 -16.28
CA ARG A 93 11.10 11.26 -17.37
C ARG A 93 10.61 12.56 -18.02
N ASN A 94 9.34 12.90 -17.86
CA ASN A 94 8.71 14.11 -18.42
C ASN A 94 8.56 15.24 -17.40
N ASP A 95 8.63 14.96 -16.09
CA ASP A 95 8.55 15.97 -15.02
C ASP A 95 9.65 15.80 -13.97
N ARG A 96 10.61 16.74 -13.97
CA ARG A 96 11.66 16.87 -12.94
C ARG A 96 12.45 15.57 -12.68
N TYR A 97 12.63 14.73 -13.71
CA TYR A 97 13.41 13.48 -13.64
C TYR A 97 14.75 13.66 -12.90
N MET A 98 15.02 12.78 -11.94
CA MET A 98 16.22 12.77 -11.09
C MET A 98 16.38 14.02 -10.19
N LYS A 99 15.33 14.83 -10.00
CA LYS A 99 15.36 15.96 -9.07
C LYS A 99 14.68 15.63 -7.75
N ASP A 100 15.15 16.23 -6.67
CA ASP A 100 14.43 16.22 -5.40
C ASP A 100 13.07 16.93 -5.54
N ILE A 101 12.00 16.27 -5.14
CA ILE A 101 10.62 16.76 -5.17
C ILE A 101 9.99 16.76 -3.77
N ALA A 102 10.78 16.60 -2.72
CA ALA A 102 10.30 16.76 -1.36
C ALA A 102 9.67 18.15 -1.18
N SER A 103 8.49 18.22 -0.55
CA SER A 103 7.80 19.48 -0.31
C SER A 103 8.62 20.35 0.65
N GLY A 104 9.16 21.46 0.15
CA GLY A 104 10.11 22.34 0.83
C GLY A 104 11.59 22.14 0.44
N GLY A 105 11.90 21.23 -0.49
CA GLY A 105 13.25 21.03 -1.02
C GLY A 105 13.62 21.99 -2.15
N PHE A 106 14.92 22.07 -2.47
CA PHE A 106 15.51 23.02 -3.43
C PHE A 106 15.68 22.45 -4.85
N LEU A 107 14.94 21.39 -5.21
CA LEU A 107 14.98 20.77 -6.54
C LEU A 107 16.38 20.30 -6.97
N ILE A 108 17.17 19.80 -6.01
CA ILE A 108 18.53 19.30 -6.25
C ILE A 108 18.52 18.27 -7.38
N ASP A 109 19.37 18.48 -8.38
CA ASP A 109 19.50 17.58 -9.51
C ASP A 109 20.50 16.47 -9.18
N PHE A 110 20.00 15.25 -9.04
CA PHE A 110 20.82 14.08 -8.75
C PHE A 110 21.50 13.48 -9.98
N LYS A 111 21.23 13.97 -11.20
CA LYS A 111 21.91 13.50 -12.41
C LYS A 111 23.42 13.70 -12.33
N SER A 112 23.85 14.80 -11.71
CA SER A 112 25.27 15.12 -11.53
C SER A 112 26.01 14.13 -10.62
N PHE A 113 25.29 13.36 -9.81
CA PHE A 113 25.85 12.35 -8.91
C PHE A 113 25.75 10.92 -9.44
N VAL A 114 25.15 10.71 -10.62
CA VAL A 114 25.12 9.38 -11.24
C VAL A 114 26.54 9.00 -11.63
N LYS A 115 27.08 7.99 -10.95
CA LYS A 115 28.41 7.46 -11.22
C LYS A 115 28.35 6.42 -12.33
N GLU A 116 27.47 5.44 -12.20
CA GLU A 116 27.32 4.35 -13.17
C GLU A 116 25.85 3.99 -13.38
N ARG A 117 25.57 3.39 -14.54
CA ARG A 117 24.27 2.84 -14.91
C ARG A 117 24.44 1.41 -15.38
N ILE A 118 23.59 0.52 -14.89
CA ILE A 118 23.63 -0.90 -15.23
C ILE A 118 22.28 -1.28 -15.81
N ALA A 119 22.29 -1.85 -17.01
CA ALA A 119 21.12 -2.50 -17.56
C ALA A 119 20.81 -3.74 -16.72
N ILE A 120 19.57 -3.87 -16.26
CA ILE A 120 19.13 -5.05 -15.52
C ILE A 120 19.10 -6.22 -16.51
N PRO A 121 19.81 -7.34 -16.25
CA PRO A 121 19.75 -8.48 -17.16
C PRO A 121 18.32 -9.02 -17.28
N ALA A 122 17.94 -9.53 -18.44
CA ALA A 122 16.57 -9.96 -18.73
C ALA A 122 16.01 -10.98 -17.72
N GLU A 123 16.86 -11.82 -17.14
CA GLU A 123 16.50 -12.76 -16.06
C GLU A 123 16.05 -12.07 -14.75
N TYR A 124 16.39 -10.79 -14.56
CA TYR A 124 15.98 -9.95 -13.43
C TYR A 124 14.91 -8.91 -13.81
N ILE A 125 14.69 -8.66 -15.11
CA ILE A 125 13.56 -7.89 -15.61
C ILE A 125 12.34 -8.81 -15.53
N GLN A 126 11.58 -8.68 -14.43
CA GLN A 126 10.23 -9.21 -14.44
C GLN A 126 9.44 -8.39 -15.46
N GLU A 127 8.95 -9.05 -16.52
CA GLU A 127 7.95 -8.45 -17.40
C GLU A 127 6.79 -7.93 -16.54
N GLU A 128 6.69 -6.60 -16.40
CA GLU A 128 5.40 -5.97 -16.16
C GLU A 128 4.59 -6.11 -17.45
N SER A 129 4.14 -7.33 -17.75
CA SER A 129 3.05 -7.52 -18.71
C SER A 129 1.77 -7.02 -18.05
N THR A 130 1.36 -5.83 -18.53
CA THR A 130 -0.04 -5.50 -18.72
C THR A 130 -0.79 -6.72 -19.23
N GLU A 131 -1.77 -7.23 -18.47
CA GLU A 131 -2.87 -8.00 -19.06
C GLU A 131 -4.08 -8.06 -18.12
N SER A 132 -4.97 -7.09 -18.33
CA SER A 132 -6.39 -7.40 -18.55
C SER A 132 -6.53 -8.47 -19.64
N ASN A 133 -7.37 -9.47 -19.36
CA ASN A 133 -7.81 -10.64 -20.15
C ASN A 133 -7.07 -11.98 -19.93
N LYS A 134 -7.81 -12.86 -19.23
CA LYS A 134 -7.63 -14.30 -18.87
C LYS A 134 -7.45 -15.24 -20.10
N PRO A 135 -7.21 -16.58 -19.95
CA PRO A 135 -7.02 -17.41 -18.73
C PRO A 135 -5.83 -18.42 -18.78
N ILE A 136 -5.67 -19.16 -17.65
CA ILE A 136 -4.94 -20.44 -17.43
C ILE A 136 -3.62 -20.36 -16.63
N ARG A 137 -3.81 -20.55 -15.30
CA ARG A 137 -2.97 -21.26 -14.31
C ARG A 137 -1.55 -20.75 -14.05
N ARG A 138 -1.44 -19.60 -13.38
CA ARG A 138 -0.23 -19.19 -12.64
C ARG A 138 -0.14 -19.95 -11.30
N ARG A 139 0.95 -20.67 -11.04
CA ARG A 139 1.36 -21.00 -9.67
C ARG A 139 1.94 -19.74 -9.04
N ALA A 140 1.21 -19.16 -8.08
CA ALA A 140 1.56 -17.92 -7.38
C ALA A 140 2.88 -18.04 -6.62
N SER A 141 3.73 -17.01 -6.71
CA SER A 141 4.66 -16.72 -5.60
C SER A 141 3.81 -16.12 -4.48
N VAL A 142 3.48 -16.95 -3.49
CA VAL A 142 2.54 -16.60 -2.42
C VAL A 142 3.12 -15.47 -1.58
N ASN A 143 2.56 -14.28 -1.70
CA ASN A 143 2.90 -13.13 -0.85
C ASN A 143 2.17 -13.31 0.49
N LEU A 144 2.72 -14.19 1.34
CA LEU A 144 2.00 -14.66 2.53
C LEU A 144 1.57 -13.52 3.46
N PRO A 145 0.35 -13.59 4.02
CA PRO A 145 -0.09 -12.64 5.04
C PRO A 145 0.83 -12.69 6.27
N LYS A 146 1.16 -11.50 6.81
CA LYS A 146 2.06 -11.32 7.95
C LYS A 146 1.34 -10.59 9.08
N ILE A 147 1.66 -11.01 10.30
CA ILE A 147 1.32 -10.28 11.53
C ILE A 147 1.99 -8.91 11.49
N GLY A 148 1.31 -7.89 11.99
CA GLY A 148 1.88 -6.56 12.10
C GLY A 148 0.82 -5.49 12.24
N GLN A 149 1.25 -4.24 12.15
CA GLN A 149 0.38 -3.08 12.25
C GLN A 149 0.56 -2.18 11.04
N LYS A 150 -0.53 -1.57 10.58
CA LYS A 150 -0.54 -0.55 9.55
C LYS A 150 -1.20 0.71 10.12
N ILE A 151 -0.44 1.80 10.11
CA ILE A 151 -0.89 3.12 10.53
C ILE A 151 -1.31 3.89 9.28
N LEU A 152 -2.56 4.33 9.23
CA LEU A 152 -3.07 5.23 8.21
C LEU A 152 -2.97 6.67 8.73
N LEU A 153 -2.28 7.53 7.98
CA LEU A 153 -2.14 8.93 8.32
C LEU A 153 -3.35 9.74 7.84
N HIS A 154 -3.61 10.85 8.52
CA HIS A 154 -4.64 11.78 8.10
C HIS A 154 -4.36 12.30 6.69
N ASN A 155 -5.38 12.32 5.83
CA ASN A 155 -5.32 12.70 4.42
C ASN A 155 -4.41 11.84 3.53
N GLN A 156 -3.95 10.68 4.01
CA GLN A 156 -3.22 9.72 3.18
C GLN A 156 -4.12 9.20 2.05
N SER A 157 -3.59 9.15 0.83
CA SER A 157 -4.23 8.54 -0.33
C SER A 157 -3.51 7.26 -0.75
N ASN A 158 -4.00 6.62 -1.81
CA ASN A 158 -3.53 5.35 -2.36
C ASN A 158 -3.68 4.17 -1.38
N ILE A 159 -4.84 4.11 -0.73
CA ILE A 159 -5.26 3.03 0.16
C ILE A 159 -6.61 2.51 -0.32
N SER A 160 -6.74 1.20 -0.42
CA SER A 160 -8.00 0.51 -0.73
C SER A 160 -8.17 -0.65 0.22
N TYR A 161 -9.41 -1.10 0.41
CA TYR A 161 -9.69 -2.33 1.15
C TYR A 161 -8.98 -3.52 0.54
N LYS A 162 -8.86 -3.58 -0.79
CA LYS A 162 -8.10 -4.63 -1.50
C LYS A 162 -6.66 -4.70 -0.99
N SER A 163 -5.97 -3.56 -0.97
CA SER A 163 -4.60 -3.45 -0.44
C SER A 163 -4.46 -3.76 1.06
N LEU A 164 -5.56 -3.68 1.82
CA LEU A 164 -5.57 -3.86 3.27
C LEU A 164 -5.93 -5.28 3.69
N PHE A 165 -6.84 -5.94 2.97
CA PHE A 165 -7.53 -7.13 3.44
C PHE A 165 -7.40 -8.33 2.52
N GLU A 166 -7.36 -8.16 1.19
CA GLU A 166 -7.42 -9.25 0.19
C GLU A 166 -6.56 -10.47 0.58
N LYS A 167 -5.26 -10.26 0.79
CA LYS A 167 -4.29 -11.31 1.15
C LYS A 167 -4.57 -12.06 2.47
N TYR A 168 -5.33 -11.46 3.39
CA TYR A 168 -5.71 -12.08 4.66
C TYR A 168 -7.02 -12.88 4.54
N LEU A 169 -7.79 -12.62 3.49
CA LEU A 169 -9.06 -13.29 3.19
C LEU A 169 -8.88 -14.44 2.19
N GLU A 170 -7.76 -14.49 1.47
CA GLU A 170 -7.43 -15.59 0.55
C GLU A 170 -7.56 -16.97 1.22
N GLY A 171 -8.35 -17.84 0.58
CA GLY A 171 -8.59 -19.21 1.03
C GLY A 171 -9.55 -19.35 2.22
N ALA A 172 -10.09 -18.23 2.74
CA ALA A 172 -11.11 -18.28 3.78
C ALA A 172 -12.46 -18.76 3.21
N THR A 173 -13.15 -19.64 3.93
CA THR A 173 -14.53 -20.05 3.60
C THR A 173 -15.55 -19.43 4.54
N ARG A 174 -15.10 -18.91 5.69
CA ARG A 174 -15.95 -18.20 6.65
C ARG A 174 -15.27 -16.92 7.07
N ILE A 175 -15.94 -15.80 6.82
CA ILE A 175 -15.45 -14.46 7.16
C ILE A 175 -16.53 -13.78 7.99
N THR A 176 -16.16 -13.31 9.18
CA THR A 176 -17.02 -12.50 10.04
C THR A 176 -16.43 -11.10 10.13
N ILE A 177 -17.26 -10.08 9.87
CA ILE A 177 -16.92 -8.70 10.20
C ILE A 177 -17.83 -8.22 11.33
N GLN A 178 -17.22 -7.65 12.35
CA GLN A 178 -17.92 -6.92 13.40
C GLN A 178 -17.62 -5.43 13.23
N ASP A 179 -18.65 -4.64 12.95
CA ASP A 179 -18.57 -3.18 12.86
C ASP A 179 -19.92 -2.56 13.29
N PRO A 180 -19.98 -1.89 14.45
CA PRO A 180 -21.23 -1.35 14.98
C PRO A 180 -21.71 -0.05 14.31
N TYR A 181 -20.97 0.47 13.32
CA TYR A 181 -21.31 1.73 12.66
C TYR A 181 -21.64 1.53 11.18
N ILE A 182 -22.43 0.51 10.84
CA ILE A 182 -23.02 0.38 9.49
C ILE A 182 -24.48 0.86 9.54
N ARG A 183 -24.67 2.18 9.42
CA ARG A 183 -25.97 2.86 9.63
C ARG A 183 -26.34 3.84 8.53
N TYR A 184 -25.35 4.58 8.03
CA TYR A 184 -25.53 5.60 7.00
C TYR A 184 -25.18 5.07 5.62
N HIS A 185 -25.74 5.70 4.59
CA HIS A 185 -25.55 5.29 3.19
C HIS A 185 -24.08 5.05 2.81
N HIS A 186 -23.17 5.98 3.12
CA HIS A 186 -21.74 5.84 2.82
C HIS A 186 -21.06 4.66 3.55
N GLN A 187 -21.62 4.21 4.68
CA GLN A 187 -21.12 3.05 5.42
C GLN A 187 -21.58 1.75 4.75
N PHE A 188 -22.78 1.74 4.17
CA PHE A 188 -23.23 0.66 3.29
C PHE A 188 -22.42 0.62 1.99
N GLU A 189 -22.09 1.77 1.39
CA GLU A 189 -21.19 1.81 0.21
C GLU A 189 -19.82 1.19 0.53
N ASN A 190 -19.24 1.55 1.69
CA ASN A 190 -18.01 0.92 2.17
C ASN A 190 -18.16 -0.60 2.37
N LEU A 191 -19.29 -1.08 2.91
CA LEU A 191 -19.56 -2.50 3.05
C LEU A 191 -19.64 -3.21 1.68
N VAL A 192 -20.33 -2.60 0.71
CA VAL A 192 -20.41 -3.13 -0.66
C VAL A 192 -19.02 -3.25 -1.29
N GLU A 193 -18.18 -2.22 -1.13
CA GLU A 193 -16.79 -2.24 -1.61
C GLU A 193 -15.94 -3.30 -0.91
N PHE A 194 -16.23 -3.62 0.35
CA PHE A 194 -15.61 -4.76 1.02
C PHE A 194 -16.07 -6.09 0.43
N CYS A 195 -17.37 -6.24 0.15
CA CYS A 195 -17.91 -7.44 -0.47
C CYS A 195 -17.35 -7.70 -1.87
N GLN A 196 -17.02 -6.67 -2.65
CA GLN A 196 -16.33 -6.83 -3.94
C GLN A 196 -14.99 -7.57 -3.81
N ILE A 197 -14.29 -7.39 -2.69
CA ILE A 197 -13.05 -8.13 -2.43
C ILE A 197 -13.35 -9.59 -2.11
N LEU A 198 -14.47 -9.86 -1.44
CA LEU A 198 -14.92 -11.22 -1.17
C LEU A 198 -15.19 -11.99 -2.47
N GLU A 199 -15.78 -11.33 -3.46
CA GLU A 199 -15.96 -11.89 -4.80
C GLU A 199 -14.62 -12.18 -5.48
N ASP A 200 -13.64 -11.27 -5.36
CA ASP A 200 -12.29 -11.45 -5.92
C ASP A 200 -11.52 -12.62 -5.26
N VAL A 201 -11.64 -12.81 -3.94
CA VAL A 201 -10.89 -13.85 -3.20
C VAL A 201 -11.59 -15.21 -3.15
N LYS A 202 -12.89 -15.24 -3.45
CA LYS A 202 -13.66 -16.48 -3.50
C LYS A 202 -13.04 -17.41 -4.55
N GLN A 203 -12.74 -18.63 -4.15
CA GLN A 203 -12.25 -19.66 -5.07
C GLN A 203 -13.40 -20.23 -5.91
N ASP A 204 -13.10 -20.57 -7.16
CA ASP A 204 -14.04 -21.24 -8.05
C ASP A 204 -14.58 -22.52 -7.37
N ASN A 205 -15.91 -22.60 -7.19
CA ASN A 205 -16.65 -23.69 -6.53
C ASN A 205 -16.59 -23.78 -4.99
N ALA A 206 -16.17 -22.73 -4.28
CA ALA A 206 -16.26 -22.68 -2.81
C ALA A 206 -17.47 -21.87 -2.33
N ASP A 207 -18.25 -22.44 -1.39
CA ASP A 207 -19.30 -21.72 -0.67
C ASP A 207 -18.65 -20.78 0.36
N LEU A 208 -18.57 -19.49 0.04
CA LEU A 208 -18.09 -18.48 0.96
C LEU A 208 -19.24 -18.02 1.87
N HIS A 209 -19.09 -18.20 3.18
CA HIS A 209 -20.01 -17.68 4.17
C HIS A 209 -19.49 -16.35 4.73
N PHE A 210 -20.26 -15.29 4.54
CA PHE A 210 -19.96 -13.97 5.06
C PHE A 210 -20.98 -13.57 6.13
N GLU A 211 -20.50 -13.22 7.32
CA GLU A 211 -21.34 -12.75 8.44
C GLU A 211 -20.99 -11.30 8.80
N LEU A 212 -22.01 -10.43 8.84
CA LEU A 212 -21.91 -9.08 9.39
C LEU A 212 -22.56 -9.01 10.78
N VAL A 213 -21.79 -8.63 11.78
CA VAL A 213 -22.29 -8.24 13.10
C VAL A 213 -22.23 -6.73 13.21
N THR A 214 -23.39 -6.08 13.25
CA THR A 214 -23.50 -4.61 13.34
C THR A 214 -24.49 -4.22 14.43
N TRP A 215 -24.66 -2.92 14.67
CA TRP A 215 -25.67 -2.41 15.58
C TRP A 215 -26.28 -1.10 15.07
N ASN A 216 -27.58 -0.97 15.24
CA ASN A 216 -28.36 0.21 14.88
C ASN A 216 -29.39 0.51 15.96
N SER A 217 -29.64 1.80 16.21
CA SER A 217 -30.81 2.24 16.98
C SER A 217 -32.09 1.99 16.18
N GLU A 218 -33.23 1.92 16.87
CA GLU A 218 -34.53 1.54 16.27
C GLU A 218 -34.88 2.35 15.02
N GLU A 219 -34.59 3.65 15.04
CA GLU A 219 -34.82 4.59 13.92
C GLU A 219 -34.10 4.19 12.61
N PHE A 220 -32.92 3.57 12.69
CA PHE A 220 -32.13 3.17 11.52
C PHE A 220 -32.29 1.69 11.16
N LYS A 221 -32.89 0.87 12.05
CA LYS A 221 -32.95 -0.58 11.87
C LYS A 221 -33.71 -1.00 10.62
N ASP A 222 -34.86 -0.40 10.35
CA ASP A 222 -35.69 -0.82 9.21
C ASP A 222 -35.04 -0.50 7.86
N ASN A 223 -34.54 0.73 7.71
CA ASN A 223 -33.75 1.10 6.53
C ASN A 223 -32.52 0.20 6.36
N SER A 224 -31.80 -0.06 7.46
CA SER A 224 -30.63 -0.95 7.44
C SER A 224 -31.00 -2.38 7.05
N ARG A 225 -32.12 -2.92 7.54
CA ARG A 225 -32.62 -4.25 7.16
C ARG A 225 -32.94 -4.33 5.68
N GLU A 226 -33.57 -3.30 5.11
CA GLU A 226 -33.89 -3.26 3.69
C GLU A 226 -32.62 -3.26 2.83
N TYR A 227 -31.64 -2.39 3.15
CA TYR A 227 -30.34 -2.36 2.48
C TYR A 227 -29.59 -3.70 2.61
N LEU A 228 -29.53 -4.29 3.81
CA LEU A 228 -28.84 -5.56 4.04
C LEU A 228 -29.54 -6.74 3.38
N LYS A 229 -30.87 -6.70 3.25
CA LYS A 229 -31.63 -7.71 2.50
C LYS A 229 -31.31 -7.61 1.01
N SER A 230 -31.33 -6.41 0.43
CA SER A 230 -30.94 -6.19 -0.96
C SER A 230 -29.50 -6.64 -1.23
N LEU A 231 -28.57 -6.31 -0.32
CA LEU A 231 -27.19 -6.79 -0.40
C LEU A 231 -27.11 -8.32 -0.31
N LYS A 232 -27.92 -8.95 0.54
CA LYS A 232 -27.99 -10.41 0.66
C LYS A 232 -28.41 -11.07 -0.64
N ASP A 233 -29.45 -10.54 -1.28
CA ASP A 233 -29.96 -11.09 -2.54
C ASP A 233 -28.89 -10.98 -3.63
N SER A 234 -28.23 -9.82 -3.75
CA SER A 234 -27.12 -9.63 -4.71
C SER A 234 -25.91 -10.55 -4.45
N LEU A 235 -25.51 -10.74 -3.18
CA LEU A 235 -24.36 -11.60 -2.86
C LEU A 235 -24.68 -13.07 -3.07
N ASN A 236 -25.93 -13.49 -2.83
CA ASN A 236 -26.36 -14.85 -3.12
C ASN A 236 -26.29 -15.17 -4.62
N GLU A 237 -26.59 -14.21 -5.50
CA GLU A 237 -26.42 -14.37 -6.95
C GLU A 237 -24.95 -14.57 -7.34
N SER A 238 -24.01 -13.90 -6.66
CA SER A 238 -22.56 -14.14 -6.77
C SER A 238 -22.08 -15.41 -6.04
N GLY A 239 -23.00 -16.15 -5.41
CA GLY A 239 -22.74 -17.37 -4.65
C GLY A 239 -22.02 -17.17 -3.32
N ILE A 240 -22.18 -16.01 -2.68
CA ILE A 240 -21.69 -15.74 -1.33
C ILE A 240 -22.89 -15.80 -0.39
N ASN A 241 -22.85 -16.71 0.59
CA ASN A 241 -23.92 -16.84 1.58
C ASN A 241 -23.77 -15.76 2.65
N PHE A 242 -24.54 -14.68 2.50
CA PHE A 242 -24.51 -13.55 3.43
C PHE A 242 -25.53 -13.70 4.56
N THR A 243 -25.05 -13.53 5.79
CA THR A 243 -25.88 -13.40 6.99
C THR A 243 -25.50 -12.14 7.77
N TYR A 244 -26.46 -11.59 8.50
CA TYR A 244 -26.21 -10.44 9.35
C TYR A 244 -26.96 -10.56 10.67
N LYS A 245 -26.40 -9.97 11.72
CA LYS A 245 -26.98 -9.90 13.07
C LYS A 245 -26.82 -8.51 13.64
N PHE A 246 -27.81 -8.10 14.42
CA PHE A 246 -27.76 -6.86 15.19
C PHE A 246 -27.40 -7.18 16.64
N GLU A 247 -26.17 -6.85 17.05
CA GLU A 247 -25.68 -7.08 18.41
C GLU A 247 -25.00 -5.82 18.93
N ASP A 248 -25.33 -5.40 20.16
CA ASP A 248 -24.74 -4.21 20.77
C ASP A 248 -23.32 -4.49 21.28
N LYS A 249 -22.38 -4.57 20.33
CA LYS A 249 -20.97 -4.77 20.57
C LYS A 249 -20.18 -3.60 20.01
N HIS A 250 -19.10 -3.21 20.70
CA HIS A 250 -18.29 -2.08 20.28
C HIS A 250 -17.02 -2.45 19.51
N ASP A 251 -16.61 -3.73 19.56
CA ASP A 251 -15.37 -4.15 18.90
C ASP A 251 -15.50 -4.07 17.39
N ARG A 252 -14.38 -3.77 16.74
CA ARG A 252 -14.27 -3.61 15.30
C ARG A 252 -13.19 -4.54 14.78
N PHE A 253 -13.60 -5.61 14.12
CA PHE A 253 -12.63 -6.57 13.58
C PHE A 253 -13.17 -7.33 12.38
N ILE A 254 -12.26 -7.87 11.60
CA ILE A 254 -12.53 -8.92 10.61
C ILE A 254 -11.86 -10.20 11.11
N GLN A 255 -12.57 -11.32 11.06
CA GLN A 255 -12.05 -12.63 11.44
C GLN A 255 -12.30 -13.64 10.35
N THR A 256 -11.33 -14.52 10.10
CA THR A 256 -11.41 -15.60 9.12
C THR A 256 -11.22 -16.96 9.77
N ASP A 257 -11.75 -18.00 9.14
CA ASP A 257 -11.48 -19.41 9.50
C ASP A 257 -10.05 -19.86 9.21
N THR A 258 -9.31 -19.11 8.39
CA THR A 258 -7.85 -19.30 8.16
C THR A 258 -6.98 -18.84 9.33
N GLY A 259 -7.59 -18.38 10.43
CA GLY A 259 -6.91 -17.97 11.66
C GLY A 259 -6.42 -16.52 11.65
N TRP A 260 -6.95 -15.66 10.78
CA TRP A 260 -6.62 -14.24 10.80
C TRP A 260 -7.66 -13.45 11.58
N LYS A 261 -7.17 -12.52 12.42
CA LYS A 261 -7.98 -11.50 13.07
C LYS A 261 -7.39 -10.12 12.80
N ILE A 262 -8.17 -9.25 12.19
CA ILE A 262 -7.79 -7.90 11.80
C ILE A 262 -8.56 -6.91 12.67
N ILE A 263 -7.88 -6.22 13.57
CA ILE A 263 -8.49 -5.20 14.44
C ILE A 263 -8.51 -3.86 13.71
N LEU A 264 -9.67 -3.21 13.68
CA LEU A 264 -9.91 -1.99 12.91
C LEU A 264 -10.15 -0.79 13.83
N GLY A 265 -9.24 0.19 13.84
CA GLY A 265 -9.40 1.38 14.69
C GLY A 265 -10.67 2.20 14.39
N ARG A 266 -11.18 2.17 13.15
CA ARG A 266 -12.38 2.91 12.71
C ARG A 266 -13.46 2.03 12.06
N GLY A 267 -13.29 0.72 12.08
CA GLY A 267 -14.13 -0.17 11.27
C GLY A 267 -13.87 0.02 9.78
N LEU A 268 -14.90 -0.10 8.96
CA LEU A 268 -14.82 0.16 7.52
C LEU A 268 -14.76 1.67 7.20
N ASP A 269 -15.28 2.56 8.04
CA ASP A 269 -15.32 4.02 7.76
C ASP A 269 -13.96 4.74 7.94
N ILE A 270 -13.00 4.36 7.09
CA ILE A 270 -11.63 4.91 7.07
C ILE A 270 -11.46 6.07 6.10
N PHE A 271 -12.42 6.35 5.22
CA PHE A 271 -12.28 7.39 4.18
C PHE A 271 -12.96 8.70 4.58
N HIS A 272 -12.40 9.83 4.12
CA HIS A 272 -13.05 11.13 4.16
C HIS A 272 -14.19 11.19 3.14
N LYS A 273 -15.22 11.97 3.47
CA LYS A 273 -16.29 12.31 2.52
C LYS A 273 -15.67 12.99 1.30
N VAL A 274 -16.09 12.55 0.12
CA VAL A 274 -15.69 13.18 -1.14
C VAL A 274 -16.52 14.45 -1.33
N ASN A 275 -15.85 15.60 -1.43
CA ASN A 275 -16.52 16.91 -1.45
C ASN A 275 -17.24 17.22 -2.77
N SER A 276 -16.88 16.55 -3.86
CA SER A 276 -17.49 16.75 -5.18
C SER A 276 -18.25 15.49 -5.60
N LYS A 277 -19.54 15.64 -5.92
CA LYS A 277 -20.42 14.56 -6.40
C LYS A 277 -19.91 13.89 -7.70
N ILE A 278 -19.04 14.58 -8.45
CA ILE A 278 -18.47 14.11 -9.71
C ILE A 278 -16.95 14.13 -9.54
N SER A 279 -16.42 13.11 -8.88
CA SER A 279 -14.99 12.94 -8.63
C SER A 279 -14.60 11.49 -8.86
N LEU A 280 -13.43 11.28 -9.46
CA LEU A 280 -12.85 9.94 -9.62
C LEU A 280 -12.68 9.22 -8.27
N ALA A 281 -12.54 9.97 -7.18
CA ALA A 281 -12.48 9.41 -5.83
C ALA A 281 -13.77 8.69 -5.40
N HIS A 282 -14.92 8.93 -6.04
CA HIS A 282 -16.12 8.14 -5.76
C HIS A 282 -15.98 6.70 -6.23
N ARG A 283 -15.36 6.47 -7.40
CA ARG A 283 -15.21 5.11 -7.98
C ARG A 283 -13.92 4.41 -7.58
N ASP A 284 -12.90 5.18 -7.20
CA ASP A 284 -11.57 4.67 -6.93
C ASP A 284 -11.14 5.01 -5.50
N GLN A 285 -11.15 3.99 -4.63
CA GLN A 285 -10.72 4.12 -3.23
C GLN A 285 -9.31 4.68 -3.09
N THR A 286 -8.41 4.37 -4.03
CA THR A 286 -7.01 4.83 -3.98
C THR A 286 -6.91 6.35 -4.14
N LYS A 287 -7.94 7.01 -4.68
CA LYS A 287 -8.00 8.47 -4.80
C LYS A 287 -8.67 9.14 -3.61
N ARG A 288 -9.25 8.38 -2.68
CA ARG A 288 -9.85 8.90 -1.45
C ARG A 288 -8.77 9.24 -0.43
N ARG A 289 -9.06 10.25 0.38
CA ARG A 289 -8.23 10.62 1.53
C ARG A 289 -8.67 9.80 2.74
N CYS A 290 -7.73 9.25 3.50
CA CYS A 290 -8.00 8.47 4.69
C CYS A 290 -8.10 9.35 5.95
N LYS A 291 -8.99 8.96 6.86
CA LYS A 291 -9.00 9.39 8.25
C LYS A 291 -7.86 8.67 8.98
N ALA A 292 -7.22 9.32 9.95
CA ALA A 292 -6.18 8.68 10.73
C ALA A 292 -6.75 7.50 11.52
N CYS A 293 -6.13 6.31 11.39
CA CYS A 293 -6.48 5.13 12.15
C CYS A 293 -5.37 4.07 12.10
N GLU A 294 -5.53 3.05 12.93
CA GLU A 294 -4.61 1.91 12.99
C GLU A 294 -5.36 0.63 12.63
N ILE A 295 -4.67 -0.25 11.91
CA ILE A 295 -5.14 -1.59 11.56
C ILE A 295 -4.09 -2.58 12.04
N THR A 296 -4.51 -3.55 12.85
CA THR A 296 -3.61 -4.56 13.42
C THR A 296 -3.99 -5.93 12.89
N TYR A 297 -3.01 -6.66 12.35
CA TYR A 297 -3.15 -7.98 11.79
C TYR A 297 -2.59 -9.01 12.76
N LEU A 298 -3.42 -9.92 13.23
CA LEU A 298 -3.09 -10.95 14.19
C LEU A 298 -3.40 -12.32 13.61
N ARG A 299 -2.66 -13.34 14.09
CA ARG A 299 -2.98 -14.73 13.86
C ARG A 299 -3.49 -15.34 15.16
N VAL A 300 -4.64 -16.01 15.10
CA VAL A 300 -5.37 -16.62 16.22
C VAL A 300 -5.67 -18.07 15.95
#